data_AF-A0A4R3MH21-F1
#
_entry.id   AF-A0A4R3MH21-F1
#
_cell.length_a   1.000
_cell.length_b   1.000
_cell.length_c   1.000
_cell.angle_alpha   90.00
_cell.angle_beta   90.00
_cell.angle_gamma   90.00
#
_symmetry.space_group_name_H-M   'P 1'
#
loop_
_entity.id
_entity.type
_entity.pdbx_description
1 polymer ?
#
loop_
_entity_poly.entity_id
_entity_poly.type
_entity_poly.pdbx_seq_one_letter_code
_entity_poly.pdbx_strand_id
1 'polypeptide(L)'
;MATTFRQAVLTAAAGALSLVFASSAPPSLAAAEPRPGEPGYGVVFNEQLIDRIAGAPTLDIGDPMAVFAHVFAALPAEVKVYPTENYYYFSFYWSGIEFGGNLRLDVGDRDDGVLHFAYFSKSEPWNVELVMEYRPLTKAEGVTVERRAPLTYAVTFADKTVVFHLNDRGGVVPPDGVIAAGDRYIGATFDESGIPFYVLFNEERKDFLFVLDEREPLNDMLVPFHQDHPALTIGTRTGFAFYADRFAPRRILVGVYAANVRANNYLDGPFDQLPDNFIAGEELREAIIAKHPELDGEIDRLGGFRSQDGRFLVNPYVNYEHVGELERFLRCGDSALDEARFYACLAPPDPYMQ
;
A
#
# COMPACT_ATOMS: atom_id res chain seq x y z
N MET A 1 -24.30 -91.54 -5.36
CA MET A 1 -25.63 -91.15 -5.87
C MET A 1 -25.53 -89.73 -6.42
N ALA A 2 -26.27 -89.49 -7.50
CA ALA A 2 -25.99 -88.52 -8.55
C ALA A 2 -26.49 -87.09 -8.28
N THR A 3 -25.95 -86.16 -9.11
CA THR A 3 -26.56 -84.91 -9.63
C THR A 3 -26.86 -83.80 -8.60
N THR A 4 -26.65 -82.50 -8.83
CA THR A 4 -26.90 -81.68 -10.04
C THR A 4 -26.30 -80.27 -9.89
N PHE A 5 -26.01 -79.63 -11.03
CA PHE A 5 -25.73 -78.21 -11.25
C PHE A 5 -26.77 -77.23 -10.66
N ARG A 6 -26.35 -76.01 -10.24
CA ARG A 6 -26.92 -74.71 -10.68
C ARG A 6 -26.14 -73.48 -10.19
N GLN A 7 -26.36 -72.39 -10.93
CA GLN A 7 -25.59 -71.14 -11.08
C GLN A 7 -25.76 -70.09 -9.97
N ALA A 8 -24.74 -69.21 -9.92
CA ALA A 8 -24.73 -67.75 -9.78
C ALA A 8 -25.46 -67.06 -8.61
N VAL A 9 -24.71 -66.26 -7.84
CA VAL A 9 -24.84 -64.77 -7.80
C VAL A 9 -23.47 -64.19 -7.42
N LEU A 10 -22.84 -63.43 -8.33
CA LEU A 10 -21.74 -62.52 -8.00
C LEU A 10 -22.36 -61.22 -7.49
N THR A 11 -22.13 -60.86 -6.23
CA THR A 11 -22.37 -59.52 -5.71
C THR A 11 -21.03 -58.78 -5.70
N ALA A 12 -20.86 -57.85 -6.63
CA ALA A 12 -19.73 -56.93 -6.64
C ALA A 12 -19.96 -55.86 -5.57
N ALA A 13 -19.15 -55.87 -4.51
CA ALA A 13 -19.04 -54.75 -3.58
C ALA A 13 -17.94 -53.81 -4.12
N ALA A 14 -18.36 -52.68 -4.69
CA ALA A 14 -17.47 -51.59 -5.04
C ALA A 14 -17.00 -50.89 -3.75
N GLY A 15 -15.79 -51.19 -3.29
CA GLY A 15 -15.12 -50.42 -2.25
C GLY A 15 -14.61 -49.11 -2.84
N ALA A 16 -15.25 -47.99 -2.46
CA ALA A 16 -14.78 -46.66 -2.78
C ALA A 16 -13.48 -46.38 -2.00
N LEU A 17 -12.37 -46.26 -2.72
CA LEU A 17 -11.09 -45.82 -2.20
C LEU A 17 -11.09 -44.29 -2.16
N SER A 18 -11.41 -43.71 -1.00
CA SER A 18 -11.32 -42.27 -0.79
C SER A 18 -9.85 -41.85 -0.71
N LEU A 19 -9.34 -41.31 -1.81
CA LEU A 19 -8.07 -40.57 -1.85
C LEU A 19 -8.23 -39.28 -1.05
N VAL A 20 -7.69 -39.28 0.18
CA VAL A 20 -7.49 -38.06 0.96
C VAL A 20 -6.37 -37.27 0.28
N PHE A 21 -6.73 -36.29 -0.54
CA PHE A 21 -5.81 -35.24 -0.95
C PHE A 21 -5.53 -34.38 0.29
N ALA A 22 -4.39 -34.61 0.93
CA ALA A 22 -3.84 -33.67 1.90
C ALA A 22 -3.46 -32.40 1.12
N SER A 23 -4.31 -31.39 1.17
CA SER A 23 -3.99 -30.04 0.72
C SER A 23 -2.89 -29.49 1.63
N SER A 24 -1.64 -29.68 1.25
CA SER A 24 -0.50 -28.98 1.82
C SER A 24 -0.58 -27.52 1.39
N ALA A 25 -1.28 -26.70 2.18
CA ALA A 25 -1.07 -25.26 2.12
C ALA A 25 0.42 -24.99 2.38
N PRO A 26 1.10 -24.16 1.57
CA PRO A 26 2.48 -23.78 1.87
C PRO A 26 2.52 -23.13 3.26
N PRO A 27 3.57 -23.40 4.06
CA PRO A 27 3.74 -22.72 5.32
C PRO A 27 3.76 -21.21 5.08
N SER A 28 2.83 -20.51 5.71
CA SER A 28 2.89 -19.06 5.83
C SER A 28 4.26 -18.71 6.42
N LEU A 29 5.04 -17.91 5.70
CA LEU A 29 6.24 -17.27 6.24
C LEU A 29 5.80 -16.24 7.27
N ALA A 30 5.34 -16.70 8.43
CA ALA A 30 5.36 -15.87 9.62
C ALA A 30 6.83 -15.61 9.90
N ALA A 31 7.30 -14.41 9.55
CA ALA A 31 8.65 -13.98 9.87
C ALA A 31 8.85 -14.17 11.38
N ALA A 32 9.91 -14.87 11.77
CA ALA A 32 10.25 -15.02 13.18
C ALA A 32 10.43 -13.63 13.78
N GLU A 33 9.94 -13.42 15.01
CA GLU A 33 10.15 -12.17 15.73
C GLU A 33 11.66 -11.85 15.76
N PRO A 34 12.08 -10.62 15.40
CA PRO A 34 13.48 -10.24 15.44
C PRO A 34 14.07 -10.48 16.83
N ARG A 35 15.28 -11.06 16.90
CA ARG A 35 15.97 -11.28 18.18
C ARG A 35 16.67 -10.00 18.63
N PRO A 36 16.97 -9.85 19.94
CA PRO A 36 17.80 -8.75 20.42
C PRO A 36 19.11 -8.63 19.62
N GLY A 37 19.34 -7.46 19.04
CA GLY A 37 20.52 -7.19 18.21
C GLY A 37 20.32 -7.45 16.71
N GLU A 38 19.19 -8.00 16.28
CA GLU A 38 18.83 -8.11 14.87
C GLU A 38 18.09 -6.86 14.38
N PRO A 39 18.23 -6.49 13.08
CA PRO A 39 17.36 -5.49 12.47
C PRO A 39 15.88 -5.86 12.72
N GLY A 40 15.09 -4.87 13.15
CA GLY A 40 13.66 -5.06 13.43
C GLY A 40 13.30 -5.32 14.89
N TYR A 41 14.26 -5.45 15.82
CA TYR A 41 13.99 -5.57 17.27
C TYR A 41 13.32 -4.31 17.89
N GLY A 42 13.09 -3.26 17.11
CA GLY A 42 12.36 -2.06 17.53
C GLY A 42 13.20 -1.02 18.27
N VAL A 43 14.53 -1.17 18.30
CA VAL A 43 15.45 -0.18 18.89
C VAL A 43 16.48 0.27 17.86
N VAL A 44 16.57 1.59 17.66
CA VAL A 44 17.58 2.24 16.82
C VAL A 44 18.42 3.15 17.71
N PHE A 45 19.73 2.98 17.67
CA PHE A 45 20.67 3.79 18.45
C PHE A 45 21.21 4.94 17.62
N ASN A 46 21.46 6.09 18.26
CA ASN A 46 22.06 7.24 17.57
C ASN A 46 23.45 6.93 17.00
N GLU A 47 24.23 6.06 17.63
CA GLU A 47 25.52 5.56 17.10
C GLU A 47 25.37 5.02 15.67
N GLN A 48 24.29 4.28 15.37
CA GLN A 48 24.05 3.73 14.04
C GLN A 48 23.82 4.83 12.99
N LEU A 49 23.23 5.97 13.38
CA LEU A 49 23.09 7.13 12.50
C LEU A 49 24.46 7.76 12.23
N ILE A 50 25.24 8.01 13.27
CA ILE A 50 26.58 8.61 13.17
C ILE A 50 27.51 7.73 12.34
N ASP A 51 27.48 6.43 12.54
CA ASP A 51 28.28 5.45 11.78
C ASP A 51 27.91 5.45 10.30
N ARG A 52 26.62 5.57 9.95
CA ARG A 52 26.17 5.66 8.54
C ARG A 52 26.64 6.97 7.88
N ILE A 53 26.59 8.08 8.60
CA ILE A 53 27.09 9.38 8.11
C ILE A 53 28.61 9.32 7.89
N ALA A 54 29.35 8.77 8.86
CA ALA A 54 30.80 8.65 8.79
C ALA A 54 31.27 7.62 7.75
N GLY A 55 30.49 6.56 7.54
CA GLY A 55 30.73 5.50 6.56
C GLY A 55 30.19 5.79 5.17
N ALA A 56 29.80 7.03 4.86
CA ALA A 56 29.23 7.41 3.57
C ALA A 56 30.13 6.94 2.40
N PRO A 57 29.54 6.35 1.34
CA PRO A 57 30.30 5.73 0.28
C PRO A 57 31.06 6.76 -0.56
N THR A 58 32.24 6.39 -1.03
CA THR A 58 32.92 7.11 -2.10
C THR A 58 32.34 6.65 -3.45
N LEU A 59 31.21 7.25 -3.85
CA LEU A 59 30.60 7.06 -5.16
C LEU A 59 30.26 8.41 -5.81
N ASP A 60 30.14 8.42 -7.14
CA ASP A 60 29.65 9.57 -7.89
C ASP A 60 28.12 9.64 -7.78
N ILE A 61 27.63 10.64 -7.05
CA ILE A 61 26.20 10.83 -6.82
C ILE A 61 25.47 11.30 -8.07
N GLY A 62 26.19 11.72 -9.12
CA GLY A 62 25.62 12.07 -10.42
C GLY A 62 25.57 10.91 -11.41
N ASP A 63 26.03 9.71 -11.03
CA ASP A 63 25.92 8.49 -11.84
C ASP A 63 24.85 7.54 -11.26
N PRO A 64 23.63 7.52 -11.82
CA PRO A 64 22.56 6.64 -11.34
C PRO A 64 22.93 5.16 -11.31
N MET A 65 23.81 4.69 -12.19
CA MET A 65 24.23 3.28 -12.18
C MET A 65 25.20 2.98 -11.04
N ALA A 66 26.06 3.93 -10.66
CA ALA A 66 26.92 3.79 -9.49
C ALA A 66 26.10 3.75 -8.19
N VAL A 67 25.08 4.61 -8.08
CA VAL A 67 24.17 4.62 -6.92
C VAL A 67 23.33 3.35 -6.88
N PHE A 68 22.77 2.93 -8.01
CA PHE A 68 22.03 1.67 -8.12
C PHE A 68 22.89 0.48 -7.69
N ALA A 69 24.12 0.37 -8.20
CA ALA A 69 25.04 -0.70 -7.82
C ALA A 69 25.31 -0.73 -6.31
N HIS A 70 25.49 0.43 -5.68
CA HIS A 70 25.68 0.55 -4.24
C HIS A 70 24.45 0.07 -3.44
N VAL A 71 23.27 0.57 -3.79
CA VAL A 71 22.00 0.20 -3.12
C VAL A 71 21.70 -1.28 -3.31
N PHE A 72 21.80 -1.78 -4.55
CA PHE A 72 21.50 -3.16 -4.88
C PHE A 72 22.48 -4.14 -4.21
N ALA A 73 23.76 -3.76 -4.06
CA ALA A 73 24.74 -4.55 -3.32
C ALA A 73 24.38 -4.72 -1.83
N ALA A 74 23.68 -3.76 -1.22
CA ALA A 74 23.26 -3.81 0.18
C ALA A 74 22.01 -4.67 0.44
N LEU A 75 21.22 -5.00 -0.58
CA LEU A 75 20.00 -5.79 -0.41
C LEU A 75 20.28 -7.21 0.11
N PRO A 76 19.42 -7.81 0.94
CA PRO A 76 19.46 -9.25 1.20
C PRO A 76 19.11 -10.06 -0.07
N ALA A 77 19.16 -11.40 0.02
CA ALA A 77 18.79 -12.27 -1.10
C ALA A 77 17.30 -12.18 -1.47
N GLU A 78 16.44 -11.82 -0.50
CA GLU A 78 15.01 -11.65 -0.70
C GLU A 78 14.50 -10.45 0.08
N VAL A 79 13.57 -9.69 -0.50
CA VAL A 79 12.94 -8.52 0.11
C VAL A 79 11.43 -8.57 -0.01
N LYS A 80 10.74 -8.01 0.98
CA LYS A 80 9.30 -7.76 0.93
C LYS A 80 9.06 -6.31 0.54
N VAL A 81 8.26 -6.09 -0.49
CA VAL A 81 7.72 -4.78 -0.83
C VAL A 81 6.36 -4.68 -0.14
N TYR A 82 6.20 -3.68 0.72
CA TYR A 82 4.99 -3.48 1.53
C TYR A 82 3.95 -2.58 0.84
N PRO A 83 4.32 -1.45 0.22
CA PRO A 83 3.34 -0.62 -0.47
C PRO A 83 2.66 -1.36 -1.61
N THR A 84 1.35 -1.17 -1.77
CA THR A 84 0.58 -1.85 -2.83
C THR A 84 0.92 -1.34 -4.24
N GLU A 85 1.56 -0.17 -4.35
CA GLU A 85 2.10 0.38 -5.60
C GLU A 85 3.47 -0.18 -6.03
N ASN A 86 4.04 -1.11 -5.25
CA ASN A 86 5.28 -1.84 -5.57
C ASN A 86 6.58 -1.04 -5.42
N TYR A 87 6.56 0.04 -4.64
CA TYR A 87 7.76 0.79 -4.28
C TYR A 87 8.53 0.12 -3.12
N TYR A 88 9.78 -0.27 -3.37
CA TYR A 88 10.72 -0.67 -2.33
C TYR A 88 11.63 0.50 -1.98
N TYR A 89 11.28 1.22 -0.90
CA TYR A 89 12.01 2.41 -0.47
C TYR A 89 13.32 2.07 0.25
N PHE A 90 14.30 2.96 0.08
CA PHE A 90 15.55 2.95 0.80
C PHE A 90 16.00 4.36 1.16
N SER A 91 16.96 4.45 2.07
CA SER A 91 17.71 5.67 2.34
C SER A 91 19.19 5.36 2.54
N PHE A 92 20.04 6.33 2.24
CA PHE A 92 21.48 6.27 2.51
C PHE A 92 22.03 7.68 2.74
N TYR A 93 23.25 7.77 3.26
CA TYR A 93 23.93 9.05 3.44
C TYR A 93 25.06 9.20 2.44
N TRP A 94 25.19 10.40 1.86
CA TRP A 94 26.32 10.79 1.04
C TRP A 94 26.75 12.21 1.40
N SER A 95 28.04 12.39 1.70
CA SER A 95 28.61 13.67 2.18
C SER A 95 27.84 14.32 3.36
N GLY A 96 27.25 13.51 4.26
CA GLY A 96 26.48 14.01 5.40
C GLY A 96 25.03 14.39 5.10
N ILE A 97 24.57 14.21 3.87
CA ILE A 97 23.19 14.47 3.43
C ILE A 97 22.46 13.14 3.30
N GLU A 98 21.22 13.07 3.77
CA GLU A 98 20.35 11.91 3.57
C GLU A 98 19.73 11.92 2.17
N PHE A 99 19.80 10.79 1.50
CA PHE A 99 19.10 10.52 0.26
C PHE A 99 17.98 9.52 0.51
N GLY A 100 16.82 9.77 -0.08
CA GLY A 100 15.73 8.82 -0.22
C GLY A 100 15.74 8.24 -1.62
N GLY A 101 15.10 7.10 -1.81
CA GLY A 101 14.93 6.52 -3.13
C GLY A 101 14.04 5.31 -3.10
N ASN A 102 13.78 4.76 -4.29
CA ASN A 102 13.00 3.55 -4.44
C ASN A 102 13.47 2.69 -5.61
N LEU A 103 13.16 1.40 -5.49
CA LEU A 103 13.16 0.41 -6.56
C LEU A 103 11.69 0.04 -6.79
N ARG A 104 11.14 0.31 -7.97
CA ARG A 104 9.71 0.04 -8.26
C ARG A 104 9.55 -0.95 -9.40
N LEU A 105 8.74 -1.98 -9.15
CA LEU A 105 8.25 -2.92 -10.16
C LEU A 105 6.82 -2.53 -10.53
N ASP A 106 6.71 -1.56 -11.44
CA ASP A 106 5.43 -0.99 -11.89
C ASP A 106 4.57 -2.06 -12.57
N VAL A 107 3.26 -2.03 -12.33
CA VAL A 107 2.33 -3.01 -12.92
C VAL A 107 2.26 -2.92 -14.45
N GLY A 108 2.59 -1.76 -15.02
CA GLY A 108 2.58 -1.49 -16.45
C GLY A 108 3.69 -2.17 -17.25
N ASP A 109 4.88 -2.37 -16.66
CA ASP A 109 6.06 -2.80 -17.42
C ASP A 109 7.03 -3.74 -16.67
N ARG A 110 6.77 -4.11 -15.40
CA ARG A 110 7.59 -5.10 -14.68
C ARG A 110 7.67 -6.45 -15.38
N ASP A 111 6.60 -6.84 -16.06
CA ASP A 111 6.53 -8.09 -16.83
C ASP A 111 7.31 -8.00 -18.15
N ASP A 112 7.59 -6.78 -18.63
CA ASP A 112 8.45 -6.50 -19.78
C ASP A 112 9.94 -6.38 -19.39
N GLY A 113 10.26 -6.60 -18.12
CA GLY A 113 11.64 -6.65 -17.63
C GLY A 113 12.17 -5.31 -17.12
N VAL A 114 11.29 -4.35 -16.81
CA VAL A 114 11.67 -3.00 -16.35
C VAL A 114 11.71 -2.93 -14.82
N LEU A 115 12.75 -2.29 -14.30
CA LEU A 115 12.86 -1.86 -12.91
C LEU A 115 13.05 -0.35 -12.88
N HIS A 116 12.13 0.39 -12.27
CA HIS A 116 12.34 1.82 -12.06
C HIS A 116 13.24 2.04 -10.86
N PHE A 117 14.26 2.87 -11.04
CA PHE A 117 15.17 3.28 -9.99
C PHE A 117 15.16 4.80 -9.88
N ALA A 118 14.91 5.31 -8.67
CA ALA A 118 15.00 6.72 -8.37
C ALA A 118 15.71 6.96 -7.05
N TYR A 119 16.42 8.07 -6.96
CA TYR A 119 16.94 8.60 -5.71
C TYR A 119 16.98 10.13 -5.74
N PHE A 120 16.83 10.71 -4.56
CA PHE A 120 16.77 12.14 -4.39
C PHE A 120 17.32 12.54 -3.03
N SER A 121 17.87 13.73 -2.93
CA SER A 121 18.28 14.30 -1.63
C SER A 121 17.02 14.61 -0.82
N LYS A 122 16.91 14.10 0.41
CA LYS A 122 15.77 14.46 1.26
C LYS A 122 15.82 15.95 1.58
N SER A 123 14.68 16.61 1.39
CA SER A 123 14.50 17.99 1.82
C SER A 123 14.19 18.04 3.32
N GLU A 124 14.60 19.14 3.92
CA GLU A 124 14.28 19.57 5.26
C GLU A 124 13.42 20.82 5.17
N PRO A 125 12.68 21.21 6.23
CA PRO A 125 11.84 22.41 6.21
C PRO A 125 12.56 23.73 5.85
N TRP A 126 13.89 23.73 5.86
CA TRP A 126 14.74 24.89 5.58
C TRP A 126 15.52 24.80 4.27
N ASN A 127 15.42 23.70 3.51
CA ASN A 127 16.08 23.54 2.23
C ASN A 127 15.13 22.96 1.17
N VAL A 128 15.66 22.74 -0.03
CA VAL A 128 14.95 22.10 -1.13
C VAL A 128 15.69 20.85 -1.55
N GLU A 129 15.01 19.99 -2.27
CA GLU A 129 15.66 18.90 -2.99
C GLU A 129 16.72 19.45 -3.95
N LEU A 130 17.95 18.96 -3.80
CA LEU A 130 19.13 19.38 -4.56
C LEU A 130 19.45 18.43 -5.72
N VAL A 131 19.10 17.15 -5.55
CA VAL A 131 19.33 16.08 -6.52
C VAL A 131 18.05 15.28 -6.63
N MET A 132 17.63 15.02 -7.87
CA MET A 132 16.61 14.06 -8.23
C MET A 132 17.04 13.35 -9.49
N GLU A 133 17.20 12.05 -9.38
CA GLU A 133 17.65 11.20 -10.46
C GLU A 133 16.67 10.04 -10.59
N TYR A 134 16.28 9.76 -11.83
CA TYR A 134 15.35 8.69 -12.18
C TYR A 134 15.84 7.99 -13.43
N ARG A 135 15.76 6.66 -13.44
CA ARG A 135 16.07 5.84 -14.60
C ARG A 135 15.27 4.54 -14.62
N PRO A 136 14.57 4.21 -15.74
CA PRO A 136 14.12 2.84 -15.97
C PRO A 136 15.33 1.98 -16.32
N LEU A 137 15.50 0.87 -15.62
CA LEU A 137 16.59 -0.07 -15.80
C LEU A 137 16.08 -1.33 -16.46
N THR A 138 16.78 -1.73 -17.51
CA THR A 138 16.48 -2.93 -18.30
C THR A 138 17.76 -3.73 -18.52
N LYS A 139 17.66 -4.77 -19.35
CA LYS A 139 18.82 -5.54 -19.78
C LYS A 139 19.89 -4.69 -20.47
N ALA A 140 19.50 -3.56 -21.09
CA ALA A 140 20.44 -2.62 -21.70
C ALA A 140 21.39 -1.99 -20.66
N GLU A 141 20.93 -1.78 -19.44
CA GLU A 141 21.70 -1.32 -18.27
C GLU A 141 22.36 -2.47 -17.50
N GLY A 142 22.22 -3.71 -17.95
CA GLY A 142 22.71 -4.90 -17.25
C GLY A 142 21.80 -5.38 -16.12
N VAL A 143 20.58 -4.87 -16.02
CA VAL A 143 19.56 -5.29 -15.04
C VAL A 143 18.57 -6.23 -15.70
N THR A 144 18.31 -7.39 -15.10
CA THR A 144 17.30 -8.32 -15.61
C THR A 144 16.20 -8.50 -14.57
N VAL A 145 14.95 -8.33 -14.96
CA VAL A 145 13.77 -8.61 -14.13
C VAL A 145 13.05 -9.82 -14.70
N GLU A 146 12.88 -10.86 -13.89
CA GLU A 146 12.21 -12.10 -14.27
C GLU A 146 11.08 -12.43 -13.29
N ARG A 147 9.85 -12.53 -13.80
CA ARG A 147 8.72 -13.02 -13.01
C ARG A 147 8.93 -14.50 -12.65
N ARG A 148 8.94 -14.81 -11.35
CA ARG A 148 9.09 -16.16 -10.81
C ARG A 148 7.74 -16.79 -10.45
N ALA A 149 6.82 -15.99 -9.94
CA ALA A 149 5.46 -16.37 -9.57
C ALA A 149 4.55 -15.12 -9.64
N PRO A 150 3.23 -15.23 -9.41
CA PRO A 150 2.40 -14.05 -9.17
C PRO A 150 3.04 -13.18 -8.08
N LEU A 151 3.22 -11.88 -8.36
CA LEU A 151 3.77 -10.90 -7.42
C LEU A 151 5.16 -11.26 -6.85
N THR A 152 5.92 -12.11 -7.54
CA THR A 152 7.29 -12.49 -7.15
C THR A 152 8.22 -12.34 -8.33
N TYR A 153 9.24 -11.50 -8.20
CA TYR A 153 10.16 -11.13 -9.27
C TYR A 153 11.61 -11.31 -8.83
N ALA A 154 12.44 -11.92 -9.66
CA ALA A 154 13.88 -11.95 -9.47
C ALA A 154 14.51 -10.80 -10.25
N VAL A 155 15.19 -9.90 -9.55
CA VAL A 155 16.01 -8.85 -10.15
C VAL A 155 17.46 -9.29 -10.09
N THR A 156 18.16 -9.23 -11.22
CA THR A 156 19.58 -9.60 -11.31
C THR A 156 20.39 -8.44 -11.86
N PHE A 157 21.51 -8.14 -11.20
CA PHE A 157 22.51 -7.18 -11.65
C PHE A 157 23.90 -7.70 -11.29
N ALA A 158 24.83 -7.64 -12.25
CA ALA A 158 26.14 -8.29 -12.14
C ALA A 158 26.00 -9.79 -11.78
N ASP A 159 26.61 -10.23 -10.68
CA ASP A 159 26.59 -11.60 -10.18
C ASP A 159 25.56 -11.83 -9.06
N LYS A 160 24.73 -10.82 -8.74
CA LYS A 160 23.76 -10.86 -7.65
C LYS A 160 22.33 -10.90 -8.17
N THR A 161 21.53 -11.80 -7.59
CA THR A 161 20.08 -11.87 -7.78
C THR A 161 19.37 -11.63 -6.45
N VAL A 162 18.33 -10.80 -6.47
CA VAL A 162 17.46 -10.51 -5.32
C VAL A 162 16.02 -10.83 -5.71
N VAL A 163 15.31 -11.55 -4.85
CA VAL A 163 13.88 -11.86 -5.05
C VAL A 163 13.03 -10.81 -4.34
N PHE A 164 12.18 -10.14 -5.10
CA PHE A 164 11.20 -9.17 -4.63
C PHE A 164 9.84 -9.84 -4.51
N HIS A 165 9.33 -9.87 -3.29
CA HIS A 165 7.97 -10.31 -2.97
C HIS A 165 7.08 -9.08 -2.86
N LEU A 166 6.22 -8.82 -3.86
CA LEU A 166 5.28 -7.71 -3.83
C LEU A 166 4.17 -7.97 -2.79
N ASN A 167 3.49 -6.93 -2.33
CA ASN A 167 2.49 -7.08 -1.30
C ASN A 167 1.19 -7.67 -1.85
N ASP A 168 0.91 -8.95 -1.57
CA ASP A 168 -0.33 -9.60 -1.97
C ASP A 168 -1.48 -9.27 -1.01
N ARG A 169 -2.43 -8.48 -1.49
CA ARG A 169 -3.66 -8.09 -0.80
C ARG A 169 -4.90 -8.49 -1.60
N GLY A 170 -4.77 -9.28 -2.68
CA GLY A 170 -5.88 -9.58 -3.58
C GLY A 170 -7.01 -10.41 -2.95
N GLY A 171 -6.67 -11.24 -1.96
CA GLY A 171 -7.65 -12.02 -1.18
C GLY A 171 -8.22 -11.28 0.03
N VAL A 172 -7.80 -10.04 0.27
CA VAL A 172 -8.28 -9.24 1.41
C VAL A 172 -9.61 -8.60 1.03
N VAL A 173 -10.62 -8.83 1.86
CA VAL A 173 -11.94 -8.21 1.74
C VAL A 173 -12.37 -7.57 3.06
N PRO A 174 -13.21 -6.52 3.03
CA PRO A 174 -13.79 -5.94 4.23
C PRO A 174 -14.66 -6.95 5.01
N PRO A 175 -14.64 -6.93 6.36
CA PRO A 175 -15.59 -7.67 7.18
C PRO A 175 -17.06 -7.29 6.90
N ASP A 176 -17.97 -8.17 7.32
CA ASP A 176 -19.41 -7.93 7.23
C ASP A 176 -19.82 -6.59 7.86
N GLY A 177 -20.60 -5.80 7.11
CA GLY A 177 -21.08 -4.48 7.54
C GLY A 177 -20.15 -3.31 7.25
N VAL A 178 -18.85 -3.52 6.95
CA VAL A 178 -17.91 -2.42 6.64
C VAL A 178 -18.24 -1.74 5.30
N ILE A 179 -18.75 -2.51 4.33
CA ILE A 179 -19.29 -1.97 3.08
C ILE A 179 -20.73 -1.52 3.35
N ALA A 180 -20.97 -0.21 3.42
CA ALA A 180 -22.29 0.34 3.66
C ALA A 180 -23.15 0.33 2.39
N ALA A 181 -24.43 0.66 2.52
CA ALA A 181 -25.33 0.77 1.37
C ALA A 181 -24.81 1.83 0.37
N GLY A 182 -24.78 1.45 -0.92
CA GLY A 182 -24.27 2.28 -2.00
C GLY A 182 -22.74 2.34 -2.11
N ASP A 183 -21.99 1.73 -1.18
CA ASP A 183 -20.54 1.62 -1.30
C ASP A 183 -20.17 0.41 -2.18
N ARG A 184 -19.22 0.64 -3.09
CA ARG A 184 -18.55 -0.37 -3.89
C ARG A 184 -17.12 -0.53 -3.38
N TYR A 185 -16.69 -1.77 -3.19
CA TYR A 185 -15.31 -2.09 -2.84
C TYR A 185 -14.40 -2.01 -4.07
N ILE A 186 -13.35 -1.19 -3.99
CA ILE A 186 -12.34 -1.05 -5.06
C ILE A 186 -11.16 -1.98 -4.81
N GLY A 187 -10.66 -2.03 -3.57
CA GLY A 187 -9.57 -2.94 -3.21
C GLY A 187 -8.92 -2.59 -1.88
N ALA A 188 -8.05 -3.47 -1.42
CA ALA A 188 -7.30 -3.30 -0.18
C ALA A 188 -5.91 -2.74 -0.48
N THR A 189 -5.52 -1.74 0.29
CA THR A 189 -4.27 -1.05 0.12
C THR A 189 -3.43 -1.18 1.38
N PHE A 190 -2.13 -0.99 1.21
CA PHE A 190 -1.18 -0.96 2.31
C PHE A 190 -0.23 0.19 2.01
N ASP A 191 -0.29 1.21 2.85
CA ASP A 191 0.43 2.46 2.68
C ASP A 191 1.85 2.38 3.27
N GLU A 192 2.77 3.23 2.83
CA GLU A 192 4.15 3.34 3.33
C GLU A 192 4.19 3.60 4.83
N SER A 193 3.15 4.23 5.38
CA SER A 193 3.01 4.43 6.82
C SER A 193 2.87 3.11 7.59
N GLY A 194 2.60 2.00 6.92
CA GLY A 194 2.32 0.71 7.55
C GLY A 194 0.88 0.58 8.05
N ILE A 195 -0.03 1.44 7.59
CA ILE A 195 -1.46 1.39 7.88
C ILE A 195 -2.20 0.74 6.70
N PRO A 196 -2.96 -0.35 6.93
CA PRO A 196 -3.77 -0.97 5.89
C PRO A 196 -5.15 -0.29 5.75
N PHE A 197 -5.63 -0.18 4.52
CA PHE A 197 -6.94 0.39 4.23
C PHE A 197 -7.75 -0.47 3.26
N TYR A 198 -9.05 -0.18 3.20
CA TYR A 198 -9.95 -0.49 2.09
C TYR A 198 -10.28 0.80 1.36
N VAL A 199 -10.15 0.79 0.05
CA VAL A 199 -10.67 1.86 -0.82
C VAL A 199 -12.09 1.50 -1.20
N LEU A 200 -13.04 2.34 -0.79
CA LEU A 200 -14.45 2.25 -1.17
C LEU A 200 -14.83 3.44 -2.04
N PHE A 201 -15.83 3.25 -2.89
CA PHE A 201 -16.46 4.32 -3.65
C PHE A 201 -17.97 4.28 -3.45
N ASN A 202 -18.58 5.36 -2.97
CA ASN A 202 -20.03 5.44 -2.87
C ASN A 202 -20.64 5.93 -4.19
N GLU A 203 -21.52 5.14 -4.78
CA GLU A 203 -22.09 5.42 -6.10
C GLU A 203 -23.08 6.59 -6.12
N GLU A 204 -23.83 6.80 -5.02
CA GLU A 204 -24.82 7.88 -4.92
C GLU A 204 -24.16 9.22 -4.60
N ARG A 205 -23.25 9.23 -3.62
CA ARG A 205 -22.51 10.42 -3.17
C ARG A 205 -21.34 10.78 -4.09
N LYS A 206 -20.87 9.83 -4.92
CA LYS A 206 -19.69 9.97 -5.78
C LYS A 206 -18.41 10.30 -5.02
N ASP A 207 -18.22 9.62 -3.90
CA ASP A 207 -17.11 9.87 -2.99
C ASP A 207 -16.28 8.62 -2.75
N PHE A 208 -14.97 8.79 -2.79
CA PHE A 208 -14.02 7.79 -2.30
C PHE A 208 -13.96 7.83 -0.78
N LEU A 209 -13.64 6.70 -0.16
CA LEU A 209 -13.35 6.58 1.26
C LEU A 209 -12.13 5.67 1.44
N PHE A 210 -11.18 6.11 2.26
CA PHE A 210 -10.22 5.20 2.87
C PHE A 210 -10.77 4.74 4.21
N VAL A 211 -11.06 3.46 4.32
CA VAL A 211 -11.58 2.83 5.53
C VAL A 211 -10.47 1.99 6.16
N LEU A 212 -10.23 2.19 7.46
CA LEU A 212 -9.18 1.49 8.19
C LEU A 212 -9.44 -0.02 8.25
N ASP A 213 -8.43 -0.83 7.90
CA ASP A 213 -8.47 -2.29 8.08
C ASP A 213 -7.96 -2.66 9.47
N GLU A 214 -8.89 -2.90 10.40
CA GLU A 214 -8.59 -3.18 11.82
C GLU A 214 -8.56 -4.67 12.16
N ARG A 215 -8.40 -5.56 11.16
CA ARG A 215 -8.35 -7.01 11.40
C ARG A 215 -7.07 -7.45 12.09
N GLU A 216 -5.99 -6.68 11.94
CA GLU A 216 -4.69 -6.89 12.55
C GLU A 216 -4.36 -5.74 13.51
N PRO A 217 -3.46 -5.94 14.49
CA PRO A 217 -2.98 -4.87 15.33
C PRO A 217 -2.43 -3.70 14.50
N LEU A 218 -2.88 -2.48 14.82
CA LEU A 218 -2.42 -1.28 14.15
C LEU A 218 -0.99 -0.95 14.56
N ASN A 219 -0.15 -0.61 13.59
CA ASN A 219 1.16 0.00 13.82
C ASN A 219 1.03 1.48 14.26
N ASP A 220 0.00 1.82 15.03
CA ASP A 220 -0.24 3.15 15.58
C ASP A 220 -1.15 3.02 16.81
N MET A 221 -1.12 4.04 17.65
CA MET A 221 -2.06 4.21 18.75
C MET A 221 -3.04 5.32 18.39
N LEU A 222 -4.32 4.98 18.31
CA LEU A 222 -5.39 5.94 18.07
C LEU A 222 -5.84 6.55 19.40
N VAL A 223 -5.70 7.86 19.54
CA VAL A 223 -6.15 8.60 20.73
C VAL A 223 -7.37 9.47 20.38
N PRO A 224 -8.39 9.56 21.23
CA PRO A 224 -9.49 10.50 21.03
C PRO A 224 -8.97 11.94 20.91
N PHE A 225 -9.43 12.65 19.89
CA PHE A 225 -9.13 14.07 19.73
C PHE A 225 -9.72 14.90 20.87
N HIS A 226 -10.93 14.55 21.31
CA HIS A 226 -11.63 15.19 22.42
C HIS A 226 -12.35 14.14 23.26
N GLN A 227 -12.33 14.28 24.60
CA GLN A 227 -12.94 13.29 25.50
C GLN A 227 -14.45 13.14 25.29
N ASP A 228 -15.15 14.27 25.05
CA ASP A 228 -16.59 14.26 24.78
C ASP A 228 -16.97 13.82 23.36
N HIS A 229 -15.98 13.64 22.47
CA HIS A 229 -16.19 13.21 21.09
C HIS A 229 -15.25 12.07 20.70
N PRO A 230 -15.42 10.88 21.30
CA PRO A 230 -14.51 9.75 21.10
C PRO A 230 -14.58 9.15 19.69
N ALA A 231 -15.56 9.54 18.87
CA ALA A 231 -15.67 9.12 17.48
C ALA A 231 -14.53 9.64 16.61
N LEU A 232 -13.96 10.81 16.93
CA LEU A 232 -12.80 11.35 16.24
C LEU A 232 -11.53 10.97 16.97
N THR A 233 -10.66 10.23 16.30
CA THR A 233 -9.38 9.75 16.84
C THR A 233 -8.22 10.17 15.94
N ILE A 234 -7.02 10.29 16.50
CA ILE A 234 -5.81 10.65 15.79
C ILE A 234 -4.73 9.61 16.08
N GLY A 235 -4.07 9.13 15.04
CA GLY A 235 -2.88 8.29 15.16
C GLY A 235 -1.71 9.08 15.73
N THR A 236 -1.16 8.63 16.84
CA THR A 236 -0.03 9.31 17.51
C THR A 236 1.26 9.28 16.71
N ARG A 237 1.47 8.24 15.89
CA ARG A 237 2.63 8.14 15.00
C ARG A 237 2.37 8.81 13.66
N THR A 238 1.21 8.56 13.07
CA THR A 238 0.91 8.96 11.69
C THR A 238 0.39 10.39 11.56
N GLY A 239 -0.32 10.89 12.57
CA GLY A 239 -1.16 12.08 12.41
C GLY A 239 -2.33 11.84 11.45
N PHE A 240 -2.75 10.59 11.24
CA PHE A 240 -3.98 10.29 10.52
C PHE A 240 -5.17 10.44 11.46
N ALA A 241 -6.16 11.24 11.05
CA ALA A 241 -7.39 11.46 11.78
C ALA A 241 -8.49 10.55 11.23
N PHE A 242 -9.07 9.73 12.11
CA PHE A 242 -10.12 8.78 11.79
C PHE A 242 -11.43 9.13 12.47
N TYR A 243 -12.53 9.03 11.74
CA TYR A 243 -13.88 9.20 12.27
C TYR A 243 -14.60 7.85 12.33
N ALA A 244 -15.11 7.48 13.51
CA ALA A 244 -15.94 6.31 13.69
C ALA A 244 -17.32 6.54 13.05
N ASP A 245 -17.63 5.73 12.05
CA ASP A 245 -18.91 5.77 11.37
C ASP A 245 -20.01 5.21 12.27
N ARG A 246 -21.16 5.88 12.32
CA ARG A 246 -22.31 5.47 13.14
C ARG A 246 -23.34 4.67 12.36
N PHE A 247 -23.25 4.64 11.03
CA PHE A 247 -24.13 3.89 10.14
C PHE A 247 -23.50 2.58 9.67
N ALA A 248 -22.18 2.42 9.82
CA ALA A 248 -21.45 1.19 9.56
C ALA A 248 -20.32 0.97 10.60
N PRO A 249 -19.98 -0.28 10.98
CA PRO A 249 -18.92 -0.57 11.94
C PRO A 249 -17.51 -0.37 11.33
N ARG A 250 -17.13 0.88 11.09
CA ARG A 250 -15.87 1.23 10.43
C ARG A 250 -15.30 2.57 10.89
N ARG A 251 -14.02 2.80 10.58
CA ARG A 251 -13.34 4.08 10.75
C ARG A 251 -12.92 4.64 9.40
N ILE A 252 -13.32 5.88 9.12
CA ILE A 252 -13.04 6.58 7.86
C ILE A 252 -11.88 7.53 8.10
N LEU A 253 -10.86 7.51 7.25
CA LEU A 253 -9.81 8.53 7.24
C LEU A 253 -10.42 9.87 6.81
N VAL A 254 -10.38 10.87 7.69
CA VAL A 254 -10.96 12.22 7.44
C VAL A 254 -9.92 13.32 7.44
N GLY A 255 -8.70 13.06 7.91
CA GLY A 255 -7.61 14.02 7.82
C GLY A 255 -6.23 13.42 7.87
N VAL A 256 -5.27 14.11 7.24
CA VAL A 256 -3.84 13.79 7.26
C VAL A 256 -3.06 15.06 7.62
N TYR A 257 -2.00 14.91 8.41
CA TYR A 257 -1.22 16.06 8.88
C TYR A 257 -0.42 16.70 7.75
N ALA A 258 -0.71 17.97 7.44
CA ALA A 258 -0.22 18.66 6.26
C ALA A 258 1.31 18.82 6.21
N ALA A 259 1.99 18.82 7.36
CA ALA A 259 3.45 18.88 7.38
C ALA A 259 4.10 17.61 6.82
N ASN A 260 3.48 16.44 7.01
CA ASN A 260 3.96 15.20 6.40
C ASN A 260 3.78 15.24 4.89
N VAL A 261 2.63 15.75 4.42
CA VAL A 261 2.35 15.96 2.99
C VAL A 261 3.39 16.88 2.35
N ARG A 262 3.69 18.03 2.98
CA ARG A 262 4.72 18.95 2.48
C ARG A 262 6.12 18.34 2.50
N ALA A 263 6.41 17.52 3.49
CA ALA A 263 7.70 16.84 3.61
C ALA A 263 7.82 15.65 2.66
N ASN A 264 6.73 15.22 2.01
CA ASN A 264 6.69 14.04 1.14
C ASN A 264 7.33 12.81 1.82
N ASN A 265 6.94 12.57 3.07
CA ASN A 265 7.47 11.48 3.90
C ASN A 265 6.47 10.31 3.95
N TYR A 266 6.83 9.18 4.55
CA TYR A 266 5.99 7.98 4.61
C TYR A 266 4.64 8.13 5.37
N LEU A 267 4.28 9.33 5.82
CA LEU A 267 3.08 9.64 6.58
C LEU A 267 2.24 10.74 5.91
N ASP A 268 2.46 10.99 4.62
CA ASP A 268 1.75 11.96 3.78
C ASP A 268 0.38 11.49 3.30
N GLY A 269 0.05 10.23 3.54
CA GLY A 269 -1.29 9.68 3.39
C GLY A 269 -1.46 8.79 2.15
N PRO A 270 -2.50 7.96 2.11
CA PRO A 270 -2.61 6.87 1.14
C PRO A 270 -3.12 7.32 -0.24
N PHE A 271 -3.04 8.61 -0.58
CA PHE A 271 -3.72 9.17 -1.75
C PHE A 271 -3.22 8.59 -3.08
N ASP A 272 -1.98 8.13 -3.11
CA ASP A 272 -1.40 7.38 -4.22
C ASP A 272 -1.29 5.87 -3.93
N GLN A 273 -1.62 5.39 -2.75
CA GLN A 273 -1.52 3.96 -2.44
C GLN A 273 -2.77 3.20 -2.88
N LEU A 274 -2.84 2.87 -4.18
CA LEU A 274 -3.98 2.19 -4.81
C LEU A 274 -3.73 0.68 -5.01
N PRO A 275 -4.80 -0.14 -5.14
CA PRO A 275 -4.69 -1.60 -5.21
C PRO A 275 -4.32 -2.10 -6.62
N ASP A 276 -3.33 -1.47 -7.26
CA ASP A 276 -2.99 -1.61 -8.69
C ASP A 276 -2.72 -3.05 -9.13
N ASN A 277 -2.18 -3.86 -8.22
CA ASN A 277 -1.90 -5.28 -8.45
C ASN A 277 -3.16 -6.15 -8.58
N PHE A 278 -4.31 -5.69 -8.06
CA PHE A 278 -5.50 -6.52 -7.84
C PHE A 278 -6.75 -5.99 -8.52
N ILE A 279 -6.73 -4.76 -9.04
CA ILE A 279 -7.83 -4.22 -9.84
C ILE A 279 -7.92 -5.05 -11.12
N ALA A 280 -8.95 -5.90 -11.18
CA ALA A 280 -9.15 -6.87 -12.26
C ALA A 280 -9.74 -6.23 -13.53
N GLY A 281 -10.47 -5.12 -13.41
CA GLY A 281 -11.13 -4.45 -14.51
C GLY A 281 -10.94 -2.93 -14.48
N GLU A 282 -12.04 -2.22 -14.72
CA GLU A 282 -12.11 -0.77 -14.86
C GLU A 282 -12.66 -0.11 -13.58
N GLU A 283 -12.78 -0.83 -12.46
CA GLU A 283 -13.56 -0.41 -11.30
C GLU A 283 -13.08 0.95 -10.74
N LEU A 284 -11.76 1.13 -10.65
CA LEU A 284 -11.15 2.39 -10.23
C LEU A 284 -11.42 3.50 -11.23
N ARG A 285 -11.16 3.27 -12.53
CA ARG A 285 -11.42 4.24 -13.59
C ARG A 285 -12.89 4.67 -13.63
N GLU A 286 -13.82 3.73 -13.52
CA GLU A 286 -15.25 4.00 -13.46
C GLU A 286 -15.63 4.85 -12.25
N ALA A 287 -15.04 4.59 -11.08
CA ALA A 287 -15.25 5.40 -9.88
C ALA A 287 -14.72 6.82 -10.07
N ILE A 288 -13.53 6.97 -10.66
CA ILE A 288 -12.94 8.27 -10.98
C ILE A 288 -13.85 9.03 -11.95
N ILE A 289 -14.30 8.41 -13.04
CA ILE A 289 -15.18 9.04 -14.04
C ILE A 289 -16.57 9.37 -13.47
N ALA A 290 -17.11 8.54 -12.58
CA ALA A 290 -18.39 8.82 -11.93
C ALA A 290 -18.34 10.12 -11.11
N LYS A 291 -17.20 10.40 -10.46
CA LYS A 291 -16.92 11.64 -9.72
C LYS A 291 -16.52 12.80 -10.66
N HIS A 292 -15.67 12.52 -11.65
CA HIS A 292 -15.08 13.47 -12.60
C HIS A 292 -15.32 13.03 -14.05
N PRO A 293 -16.53 13.26 -14.61
CA PRO A 293 -16.89 12.81 -15.95
C PRO A 293 -15.99 13.35 -17.07
N GLU A 294 -15.36 14.50 -16.84
CA GLU A 294 -14.40 15.14 -17.76
C GLU A 294 -13.13 14.31 -18.00
N LEU A 295 -12.84 13.32 -17.16
CA LEU A 295 -11.69 12.42 -17.32
C LEU A 295 -11.97 11.20 -18.21
N ASP A 296 -13.18 11.06 -18.75
CA ASP A 296 -13.50 9.94 -19.63
C ASP A 296 -12.68 10.01 -20.93
N GLY A 297 -11.81 9.02 -21.10
CA GLY A 297 -10.88 8.92 -22.23
C GLY A 297 -9.49 9.50 -21.94
N GLU A 298 -9.34 10.29 -20.88
CA GLU A 298 -8.08 10.96 -20.51
C GLU A 298 -7.20 10.13 -19.57
N ILE A 299 -7.81 9.18 -18.85
CA ILE A 299 -7.11 8.28 -17.93
C ILE A 299 -7.16 6.81 -18.39
N ASP A 300 -6.17 6.04 -17.97
CA ASP A 300 -6.17 4.58 -18.06
C ASP A 300 -6.98 3.92 -16.93
N ARG A 301 -6.97 2.58 -16.91
CA ARG A 301 -7.73 1.78 -15.94
C ARG A 301 -7.30 2.00 -14.48
N LEU A 302 -6.07 2.47 -14.26
CA LEU A 302 -5.46 2.73 -12.95
C LEU A 302 -5.47 4.21 -12.58
N GLY A 303 -6.07 5.06 -13.42
CA GLY A 303 -6.11 6.50 -13.20
C GLY A 303 -4.86 7.25 -13.68
N GLY A 304 -3.93 6.60 -14.37
CA GLY A 304 -2.79 7.25 -15.01
C GLY A 304 -3.25 8.14 -16.17
N PHE A 305 -2.76 9.38 -16.23
CA PHE A 305 -3.11 10.31 -17.31
C PHE A 305 -2.43 9.88 -18.61
N ARG A 306 -3.15 9.96 -19.74
CA ARG A 306 -2.62 9.58 -21.06
C ARG A 306 -1.81 10.70 -21.72
N SER A 307 -2.10 11.94 -21.38
CA SER A 307 -1.55 13.14 -22.04
C SER A 307 -0.41 13.79 -21.26
N GLN A 308 -0.18 13.39 -20.01
CA GLN A 308 0.83 13.95 -19.13
C GLN A 308 1.30 12.90 -18.12
N ASP A 309 2.46 13.14 -17.53
CA ASP A 309 2.95 12.30 -16.44
C ASP A 309 2.08 12.49 -15.18
N GLY A 310 1.93 11.41 -14.43
CA GLY A 310 1.16 11.37 -13.19
C GLY A 310 -0.19 10.68 -13.33
N ARG A 311 -0.96 10.73 -12.26
CA ARG A 311 -2.21 9.99 -12.11
C ARG A 311 -3.21 10.74 -11.25
N PHE A 312 -4.47 10.35 -11.32
CA PHE A 312 -5.52 10.89 -10.48
C PHE A 312 -5.21 10.67 -9.00
N LEU A 313 -5.33 11.72 -8.19
CA LEU A 313 -5.07 11.68 -6.75
C LEU A 313 -6.38 11.36 -6.02
N VAL A 314 -6.46 10.19 -5.39
CA VAL A 314 -7.61 9.82 -4.57
C VAL A 314 -7.39 10.39 -3.17
N ASN A 315 -7.80 11.64 -2.92
CA ASN A 315 -7.63 12.28 -1.62
C ASN A 315 -8.99 12.68 -1.00
N PRO A 316 -9.73 11.73 -0.39
CA PRO A 316 -11.04 12.00 0.22
C PRO A 316 -10.94 12.48 1.68
N TYR A 317 -9.90 13.22 2.04
CA TYR A 317 -9.67 13.74 3.39
C TYR A 317 -9.10 15.16 3.34
N VAL A 318 -9.05 15.84 4.50
CA VAL A 318 -8.43 17.16 4.60
C VAL A 318 -6.95 17.05 4.99
N ASN A 319 -6.11 17.90 4.42
CA ASN A 319 -4.76 18.11 4.93
C ASN A 319 -4.82 19.20 6.00
N TYR A 320 -4.57 18.84 7.27
CA TYR A 320 -4.71 19.76 8.40
C TYR A 320 -3.35 20.24 8.92
N GLU A 321 -3.19 21.55 9.12
CA GLU A 321 -1.93 22.18 9.58
C GLU A 321 -1.75 22.10 11.08
N HIS A 322 -2.87 22.18 11.80
CA HIS A 322 -2.92 22.18 13.25
C HIS A 322 -4.09 21.32 13.70
N VAL A 323 -3.90 20.60 14.80
CA VAL A 323 -4.88 19.63 15.32
C VAL A 323 -6.25 20.30 15.59
N GLY A 324 -6.29 21.58 15.94
CA GLY A 324 -7.54 22.34 16.11
C GLY A 324 -8.41 22.49 14.85
N GLU A 325 -7.85 22.34 13.64
CA GLU A 325 -8.65 22.37 12.41
C GLU A 325 -9.61 21.18 12.31
N LEU A 326 -9.34 20.09 13.05
CA LEU A 326 -10.21 18.93 13.14
C LEU A 326 -11.47 19.18 13.99
N GLU A 327 -11.56 20.29 14.73
CA GLU A 327 -12.77 20.69 15.47
C GLU A 327 -14.01 20.75 14.56
N ARG A 328 -13.82 21.03 13.26
CA ARG A 328 -14.89 21.03 12.27
C ARG A 328 -15.68 19.72 12.23
N PHE A 329 -15.05 18.59 12.58
CA PHE A 329 -15.68 17.27 12.54
C PHE A 329 -16.44 16.93 13.83
N LEU A 330 -16.26 17.69 14.92
CA LEU A 330 -17.02 17.47 16.17
C LEU A 330 -18.53 17.56 15.93
N ARG A 331 -18.95 18.50 15.08
CA ARG A 331 -20.36 18.69 14.70
C ARG A 331 -20.97 17.48 13.98
N CYS A 332 -20.14 16.64 13.34
CA CYS A 332 -20.63 15.45 12.64
C CYS A 332 -21.15 14.38 13.61
N GLY A 333 -20.84 14.51 14.90
CA GLY A 333 -21.34 13.64 15.96
C GLY A 333 -22.79 13.94 16.36
N ASP A 334 -23.40 15.00 15.82
CA ASP A 334 -24.78 15.35 16.13
C ASP A 334 -25.75 14.25 15.66
N SER A 335 -26.47 13.65 16.62
CA SER A 335 -27.46 12.61 16.40
C SER A 335 -28.65 13.05 15.55
N ALA A 336 -28.86 14.35 15.37
CA ALA A 336 -29.92 14.90 14.52
C ALA A 336 -29.57 14.83 13.01
N LEU A 337 -28.31 14.62 12.63
CA LEU A 337 -27.96 14.44 11.23
C LEU A 337 -28.46 13.07 10.73
N ASP A 338 -29.15 13.07 9.59
CA ASP A 338 -29.41 11.84 8.85
C ASP A 338 -28.12 11.31 8.19
N GLU A 339 -28.21 10.14 7.56
CA GLU A 339 -27.06 9.49 6.93
C GLU A 339 -26.40 10.37 5.86
N ALA A 340 -27.19 10.98 4.98
CA ALA A 340 -26.67 11.85 3.93
C ALA A 340 -25.92 13.06 4.50
N ARG A 341 -26.49 13.74 5.51
CA ARG A 341 -25.85 14.91 6.15
C ARG A 341 -24.64 14.53 6.99
N PHE A 342 -24.62 13.33 7.56
CA PHE A 342 -23.45 12.81 8.28
C PHE A 342 -22.26 12.65 7.33
N TYR A 343 -22.42 11.95 6.21
CA TYR A 343 -21.31 11.77 5.26
C TYR A 343 -20.89 13.09 4.60
N ALA A 344 -21.84 13.96 4.25
CA ALA A 344 -21.52 15.31 3.75
C ALA A 344 -20.73 16.15 4.78
N CYS A 345 -20.92 15.91 6.08
CA CYS A 345 -20.17 16.57 7.14
C CYS A 345 -18.71 16.10 7.21
N LEU A 346 -18.46 14.82 6.91
CA LEU A 346 -17.12 14.21 6.90
C LEU A 346 -16.33 14.50 5.62
N ALA A 347 -17.02 14.79 4.51
CA ALA A 347 -16.38 15.02 3.23
C ALA A 347 -15.42 16.24 3.24
N PRO A 348 -14.26 16.15 2.59
CA PRO A 348 -13.41 17.30 2.36
C PRO A 348 -14.07 18.25 1.34
N PRO A 349 -13.65 19.53 1.27
CA PRO A 349 -13.94 20.35 0.11
C PRO A 349 -13.39 19.69 -1.16
N ASP A 350 -14.13 19.72 -2.26
CA ASP A 350 -13.63 19.18 -3.53
C ASP A 350 -12.51 20.09 -4.09
N PRO A 351 -11.26 19.59 -4.23
CA PRO A 351 -10.14 20.41 -4.67
C PRO A 351 -10.22 20.78 -6.15
N TYR A 352 -11.01 20.05 -6.97
CA TYR A 352 -11.14 20.23 -8.41
C TYR A 352 -12.33 21.12 -8.81
N MET A 353 -13.16 21.55 -7.87
CA MET A 353 -14.35 22.39 -8.09
C MET A 353 -14.11 23.87 -7.75
N GLN A 354 -12.88 24.37 -7.91
CA GLN A 354 -12.53 25.79 -7.67
C GLN A 354 -12.74 26.69 -8.88
#